data_AF-A0A316QI45-F1
#
_entry.id   AF-A0A316QI45-F1
#
_cell.length_a   1.000
_cell.length_b   1.000
_cell.length_c   1.000
_cell.angle_alpha   90.00
_cell.angle_beta   90.00
_cell.angle_gamma   90.00
#
_symmetry.space_group_name_H-M   'P 1'
#
loop_
_entity.id
_entity.type
_entity.pdbx_description
1 polymer ?
#
loop_
_entity_poly.entity_id
_entity_poly.type
_entity_poly.pdbx_seq_one_letter_code
_entity_poly.pdbx_strand_id
1 'polypeptide(L)'
;MSKATELRLLQNQHSIDAGIDYHHRSGDSEGSVGNMLDRYAQSESAEEEYFEGEEEGAREVFARAFGLYLKKTLTGKERKFLKGILAGKETPAAIGKALGVKWFECLQEIQRKAFNNAEAFGRVVQLSGWSRAQEFSETVFKRLEALRAGAELNELLPQNRRIEKEREYTRLRYAKDPKGRQRLCQEWKKANPEKWLKYQRDYMERHREEINARHREQYLKNREEINAKRRARYKVDRRKILARQKELRLNIREQLREKSLEYYRKNKERLVLQSRAYYEANKSRMQEYYRSYREANAEKIRKYQRERYAKKKAAKALAGLMQASQEESQNNQAHTEKPL
;
A
#
# COMPACT_ATOMS: atom_id res chain seq x y z
N MET A 1 -64.59 12.28 32.96
CA MET A 1 -64.60 11.20 33.97
C MET A 1 -63.27 10.47 33.88
N SER A 2 -62.58 10.29 35.01
CA SER A 2 -61.21 9.75 35.03
C SER A 2 -61.17 8.30 34.53
N LYS A 3 -60.11 7.91 33.82
CA LYS A 3 -59.91 6.54 33.26
C LYS A 3 -60.00 5.40 34.29
N ALA A 4 -59.97 5.73 35.59
CA ALA A 4 -60.14 4.78 36.68
C ALA A 4 -61.61 4.38 36.96
N THR A 5 -62.59 5.11 36.41
CA THR A 5 -64.03 4.87 36.68
C THR A 5 -64.73 4.02 35.61
N GLU A 6 -64.16 3.85 34.42
CA GLU A 6 -64.73 2.99 33.37
C GLU A 6 -64.38 1.49 33.58
N LEU A 7 -63.32 1.17 34.31
CA LEU A 7 -62.93 -0.21 34.63
C LEU A 7 -63.77 -0.88 35.73
N ARG A 8 -64.65 -0.13 36.43
CA ARG A 8 -65.58 -0.68 37.44
C ARG A 8 -66.95 -1.07 36.88
N LEU A 9 -67.22 -0.80 35.61
CA LEU A 9 -68.53 -1.03 34.99
C LEU A 9 -68.65 -2.32 34.16
N LEU A 10 -67.58 -3.09 33.99
CA LEU A 10 -67.61 -4.40 33.32
C LEU A 10 -67.40 -5.59 34.27
N GLN A 11 -67.16 -5.35 35.56
CA GLN A 11 -67.04 -6.40 36.58
C GLN A 11 -68.40 -6.85 37.17
N ASN A 12 -69.55 -6.40 36.64
CA ASN A 12 -70.86 -6.56 37.30
C ASN A 12 -72.05 -6.89 36.37
N GLN A 13 -71.87 -7.77 35.39
CA GLN A 13 -73.01 -8.37 34.68
C GLN A 13 -72.72 -9.84 34.35
N HIS A 14 -72.99 -10.73 35.30
CA HIS A 14 -73.99 -11.81 35.22
C HIS A 14 -73.80 -12.72 36.45
N SER A 15 -74.58 -12.39 37.47
CA SER A 15 -74.89 -13.20 38.64
C SER A 15 -75.95 -14.24 38.28
N ILE A 16 -76.04 -15.29 39.11
CA ILE A 16 -77.26 -15.95 39.65
C ILE A 16 -77.09 -17.48 39.65
N ASP A 17 -76.81 -17.97 40.86
CA ASP A 17 -77.61 -18.93 41.64
C ASP A 17 -78.08 -20.26 41.05
N ALA A 18 -77.85 -21.27 41.91
CA ALA A 18 -78.61 -22.51 42.13
C ALA A 18 -78.55 -23.54 40.99
N GLY A 19 -78.18 -24.80 41.22
CA GLY A 19 -78.43 -25.59 42.42
C GLY A 19 -79.61 -26.52 42.15
N ILE A 20 -79.37 -27.82 42.36
CA ILE A 20 -80.34 -28.93 42.43
C ILE A 20 -80.78 -29.47 41.05
N ASP A 21 -81.08 -30.75 40.86
CA ASP A 21 -80.62 -32.05 41.36
C ASP A 21 -81.57 -33.07 40.68
N TYR A 22 -81.12 -34.33 40.60
CA TYR A 22 -81.93 -35.55 40.64
C TYR A 22 -83.12 -35.79 39.67
N HIS A 23 -83.06 -36.87 38.89
CA HIS A 23 -83.45 -38.21 39.38
C HIS A 23 -83.33 -39.31 38.30
N HIS A 24 -82.49 -40.31 38.63
CA HIS A 24 -82.63 -41.76 38.52
C HIS A 24 -83.56 -42.45 37.49
N ARG A 25 -82.99 -43.46 36.82
CA ARG A 25 -83.48 -44.85 36.97
C ARG A 25 -82.40 -45.92 36.68
N SER A 26 -82.12 -46.74 37.70
CA SER A 26 -81.87 -48.21 37.75
C SER A 26 -81.20 -48.88 36.53
N GLY A 27 -80.18 -49.74 36.62
CA GLY A 27 -79.49 -50.61 37.60
C GLY A 27 -78.46 -51.38 36.75
N ASP A 28 -77.37 -51.99 37.17
CA ASP A 28 -76.88 -52.59 38.42
C ASP A 28 -75.35 -52.39 38.39
N SER A 29 -74.74 -51.80 39.43
CA SER A 29 -73.95 -52.47 40.48
C SER A 29 -72.44 -52.40 40.22
N GLU A 30 -71.74 -51.79 41.20
CA GLU A 30 -70.28 -51.65 41.38
C GLU A 30 -69.63 -50.55 40.51
N GLY A 31 -69.16 -49.40 41.00
CA GLY A 31 -68.87 -48.97 42.36
C GLY A 31 -67.56 -48.19 42.38
N SER A 32 -67.68 -46.86 42.17
CA SER A 32 -66.73 -45.83 42.62
C SER A 32 -65.52 -45.47 41.74
N VAL A 33 -65.44 -44.15 41.49
CA VAL A 33 -64.30 -43.36 41.00
C VAL A 33 -64.06 -43.40 39.48
N GLY A 34 -64.98 -42.78 38.73
CA GLY A 34 -64.64 -42.10 37.48
C GLY A 34 -63.51 -41.10 37.77
N ASN A 35 -62.31 -41.51 37.40
CA ASN A 35 -61.06 -41.05 37.96
C ASN A 35 -60.76 -39.62 37.48
N MET A 36 -60.95 -38.65 38.39
CA MET A 36 -60.10 -37.50 38.74
C MET A 36 -59.31 -36.78 37.61
N LEU A 37 -58.65 -37.52 36.73
CA LEU A 37 -57.90 -37.09 35.56
C LEU A 37 -58.72 -36.26 34.56
N ASP A 38 -60.01 -36.53 34.35
CA ASP A 38 -60.82 -35.73 33.39
C ASP A 38 -61.19 -34.33 33.93
N ARG A 39 -61.34 -34.18 35.26
CA ARG A 39 -61.51 -32.85 35.88
C ARG A 39 -60.17 -32.11 35.92
N TYR A 40 -59.08 -32.81 36.21
CA TYR A 40 -57.73 -32.24 36.10
C TYR A 40 -57.41 -31.87 34.65
N ALA A 41 -57.84 -32.62 33.65
CA ALA A 41 -57.63 -32.30 32.24
C ALA A 41 -58.47 -31.10 31.77
N GLN A 42 -59.69 -30.91 32.29
CA GLN A 42 -60.48 -29.70 32.01
C GLN A 42 -60.00 -28.47 32.79
N SER A 43 -59.47 -28.63 34.02
CA SER A 43 -58.83 -27.54 34.75
C SER A 43 -57.44 -27.22 34.21
N GLU A 44 -56.64 -28.22 33.81
CA GLU A 44 -55.34 -28.05 33.13
C GLU A 44 -55.56 -27.48 31.73
N SER A 45 -56.58 -27.89 30.97
CA SER A 45 -56.89 -27.28 29.67
C SER A 45 -57.43 -25.87 29.78
N ALA A 46 -58.19 -25.53 30.84
CA ALA A 46 -58.66 -24.16 31.07
C ALA A 46 -57.59 -23.27 31.71
N GLU A 47 -56.72 -23.82 32.55
CA GLU A 47 -55.52 -23.16 33.06
C GLU A 47 -54.47 -23.00 31.95
N GLU A 48 -54.28 -23.97 31.05
CA GLU A 48 -53.44 -23.88 29.86
C GLU A 48 -54.02 -22.86 28.86
N GLU A 49 -55.34 -22.84 28.60
CA GLU A 49 -55.97 -21.75 27.81
C GLU A 49 -55.84 -20.38 28.51
N TYR A 50 -55.89 -20.33 29.83
CA TYR A 50 -55.71 -19.09 30.61
C TYR A 50 -54.25 -18.63 30.63
N PHE A 51 -53.29 -19.53 30.81
CA PHE A 51 -51.85 -19.27 30.74
C PHE A 51 -51.42 -18.98 29.30
N GLU A 52 -52.04 -19.59 28.28
CA GLU A 52 -51.83 -19.24 26.87
C GLU A 52 -52.44 -17.88 26.56
N GLY A 53 -53.63 -17.54 27.08
CA GLY A 53 -54.25 -16.22 26.95
C GLY A 53 -53.52 -15.10 27.69
N GLU A 54 -53.00 -15.38 28.90
CA GLU A 54 -52.12 -14.49 29.67
C GLU A 54 -50.74 -14.37 29.02
N GLU A 55 -50.19 -15.47 28.49
CA GLU A 55 -48.96 -15.44 27.69
C GLU A 55 -49.17 -14.68 26.38
N GLU A 56 -50.34 -14.75 25.74
CA GLU A 56 -50.68 -13.95 24.55
C GLU A 56 -50.78 -12.45 24.89
N GLY A 57 -51.41 -12.10 26.02
CA GLY A 57 -51.42 -10.75 26.56
C GLY A 57 -50.01 -10.23 26.89
N ALA A 58 -49.20 -11.05 27.56
CA ALA A 58 -47.80 -10.76 27.90
C ALA A 58 -46.92 -10.66 26.65
N ARG A 59 -47.14 -11.51 25.64
CA ARG A 59 -46.48 -11.46 24.32
C ARG A 59 -46.83 -10.17 23.58
N GLU A 60 -48.07 -9.71 23.63
CA GLU A 60 -48.46 -8.43 23.04
C GLU A 60 -47.81 -7.24 23.74
N VAL A 61 -47.80 -7.25 25.08
CA VAL A 61 -47.13 -6.21 25.89
C VAL A 61 -45.63 -6.20 25.59
N PHE A 62 -44.99 -7.38 25.53
CA PHE A 62 -43.60 -7.52 25.10
C PHE A 62 -43.39 -6.98 23.69
N ALA A 63 -44.21 -7.36 22.72
CA ALA A 63 -44.06 -6.95 21.32
C ALA A 63 -44.19 -5.42 21.16
N ARG A 64 -45.13 -4.79 21.88
CA ARG A 64 -45.31 -3.33 21.88
C ARG A 64 -44.12 -2.62 22.53
N ALA A 65 -43.68 -3.09 23.71
CA ALA A 65 -42.55 -2.51 24.43
C ALA A 65 -41.22 -2.73 23.69
N PHE A 66 -41.01 -3.90 23.10
CA PHE A 66 -39.87 -4.24 22.26
C PHE A 66 -39.87 -3.42 20.96
N GLY A 67 -41.03 -3.21 20.35
CA GLY A 67 -41.17 -2.32 19.20
C GLY A 67 -40.79 -0.87 19.52
N LEU A 68 -41.14 -0.37 20.70
CA LEU A 68 -40.72 0.95 21.19
C LEU A 68 -39.22 1.00 21.49
N TYR A 69 -38.67 -0.04 22.10
CA TYR A 69 -37.24 -0.19 22.31
C TYR A 69 -36.45 -0.12 20.99
N LEU A 70 -36.85 -0.91 19.98
CA LEU A 70 -36.21 -0.88 18.66
C LEU A 70 -36.35 0.49 17.98
N LYS A 71 -37.49 1.18 18.16
CA LYS A 71 -37.69 2.54 17.61
C LYS A 71 -36.75 3.58 18.23
N LYS A 72 -36.45 3.45 19.52
CA LYS A 72 -35.53 4.36 20.25
C LYS A 72 -34.05 4.03 20.02
N THR A 73 -33.72 2.76 19.82
CA THR A 73 -32.31 2.30 19.73
C THR A 73 -31.78 2.23 18.31
N LEU A 74 -32.62 1.87 17.33
CA LEU A 74 -32.20 1.65 15.94
C LEU A 74 -32.71 2.75 15.02
N THR A 75 -31.99 3.01 13.94
CA THR A 75 -32.43 3.95 12.90
C THR A 75 -33.54 3.35 12.03
N GLY A 76 -34.25 4.19 11.28
CA GLY A 76 -35.31 3.72 10.37
C GLY A 76 -34.83 2.72 9.31
N LYS A 77 -33.59 2.88 8.82
CA LYS A 77 -32.97 1.94 7.87
C LYS A 77 -32.61 0.61 8.52
N GLU A 78 -32.03 0.64 9.72
CA GLU A 78 -31.69 -0.54 10.51
C GLU A 78 -32.93 -1.37 10.88
N ARG A 79 -34.04 -0.72 11.24
CA ARG A 79 -35.31 -1.42 11.52
C ARG A 79 -35.92 -2.06 10.28
N LYS A 80 -35.88 -1.37 9.12
CA LYS A 80 -36.34 -1.95 7.84
C LYS A 80 -35.47 -3.15 7.44
N PHE A 81 -34.15 -3.04 7.65
CA PHE A 81 -33.20 -4.10 7.42
C PHE A 81 -33.49 -5.33 8.30
N LEU A 82 -33.66 -5.15 9.62
CA LEU A 82 -34.03 -6.24 10.54
C LEU A 82 -35.37 -6.88 10.20
N LYS A 83 -36.39 -6.06 9.89
CA LYS A 83 -37.72 -6.58 9.52
C LYS A 83 -37.64 -7.43 8.26
N GLY A 84 -36.81 -7.05 7.29
CA GLY A 84 -36.57 -7.84 6.08
C GLY A 84 -35.89 -9.18 6.38
N ILE A 85 -34.89 -9.20 7.28
CA ILE A 85 -34.22 -10.43 7.70
C ILE A 85 -35.17 -11.36 8.44
N LEU A 86 -35.95 -10.83 9.40
CA LEU A 86 -36.90 -11.62 10.19
C LEU A 86 -38.06 -12.16 9.36
N ALA A 87 -38.44 -11.48 8.27
CA ALA A 87 -39.40 -11.98 7.32
C ALA A 87 -38.88 -13.17 6.49
N GLY A 88 -37.55 -13.37 6.41
CA GLY A 88 -36.91 -14.52 5.76
C GLY A 88 -37.01 -14.56 4.23
N LYS A 89 -37.62 -13.56 3.60
CA LYS A 89 -37.94 -13.55 2.15
C LYS A 89 -36.75 -13.20 1.26
N GLU A 90 -35.76 -12.47 1.78
CA GLU A 90 -34.61 -11.96 1.01
C GLU A 90 -33.30 -12.16 1.78
N THR A 91 -32.19 -12.31 1.05
CA THR A 91 -30.87 -12.43 1.69
C THR A 91 -30.43 -11.09 2.30
N PRO A 92 -29.70 -11.08 3.43
CA PRO A 92 -29.20 -9.85 4.06
C PRO A 92 -28.43 -8.94 3.09
N ALA A 93 -27.71 -9.53 2.13
CA ALA A 93 -26.98 -8.79 1.09
C ALA A 93 -27.93 -8.06 0.11
N ALA A 94 -29.03 -8.69 -0.30
CA ALA A 94 -30.03 -8.08 -1.18
C ALA A 94 -30.77 -6.93 -0.48
N ILE A 95 -31.16 -7.13 0.78
CA ILE A 95 -31.83 -6.11 1.61
C ILE A 95 -30.89 -4.91 1.83
N GLY A 96 -29.62 -5.18 2.13
CA GLY A 96 -28.60 -4.13 2.27
C GLY A 96 -28.43 -3.31 0.99
N LYS A 97 -28.37 -3.98 -0.18
CA LYS A 97 -28.30 -3.31 -1.49
C LYS A 97 -29.54 -2.44 -1.74
N ALA A 98 -30.74 -2.93 -1.45
CA ALA A 98 -31.99 -2.18 -1.62
C ALA A 98 -32.07 -0.94 -0.70
N LEU A 99 -31.50 -1.02 0.50
CA LEU A 99 -31.48 0.09 1.47
C LEU A 99 -30.26 1.03 1.31
N GLY A 100 -29.34 0.71 0.40
CA GLY A 100 -28.10 1.46 0.21
C GLY A 100 -27.15 1.38 1.40
N VAL A 101 -27.16 0.26 2.14
CA VAL A 101 -26.30 0.03 3.31
C VAL A 101 -25.52 -1.26 3.13
N LYS A 102 -24.24 -1.26 3.50
CA LYS A 102 -23.46 -2.49 3.56
C LYS A 102 -24.05 -3.40 4.65
N TRP A 103 -24.56 -4.55 4.24
CA TRP A 103 -25.36 -5.44 5.10
C TRP A 103 -24.60 -5.89 6.37
N PHE A 104 -23.30 -6.14 6.26
CA PHE A 104 -22.48 -6.60 7.38
C PHE A 104 -22.25 -5.50 8.42
N GLU A 105 -21.91 -4.29 7.98
CA GLU A 105 -21.74 -3.11 8.84
C GLU A 105 -23.08 -2.73 9.50
N CYS A 106 -24.18 -2.79 8.77
CA CYS A 106 -25.54 -2.56 9.29
C CYS A 106 -25.88 -3.53 10.42
N LEU A 107 -25.64 -4.83 10.20
CA LEU A 107 -25.94 -5.88 11.16
C LEU A 107 -25.08 -5.75 12.43
N GLN A 108 -23.80 -5.42 12.28
CA GLN A 108 -22.90 -5.16 13.41
C GLN A 108 -23.32 -3.93 14.21
N GLU A 109 -23.70 -2.84 13.56
CA GLU A 109 -24.18 -1.62 14.24
C GLU A 109 -25.51 -1.86 14.97
N ILE A 110 -26.43 -2.62 14.38
CA ILE A 110 -27.65 -3.06 15.05
C ILE A 110 -27.32 -3.85 16.32
N GLN A 111 -26.42 -4.83 16.22
CA GLN A 111 -26.02 -5.65 17.35
C GLN A 111 -25.36 -4.79 18.43
N ARG A 112 -24.46 -3.86 18.07
CA ARG A 112 -23.82 -2.93 19.01
C ARG A 112 -24.81 -1.99 19.70
N LYS A 113 -25.80 -1.47 18.97
CA LYS A 113 -26.83 -0.58 19.55
C LYS A 113 -27.81 -1.33 20.45
N ALA A 114 -28.19 -2.54 20.06
CA ALA A 114 -28.98 -3.42 20.91
C ALA A 114 -28.21 -3.83 22.17
N PHE A 115 -26.89 -3.96 22.07
CA PHE A 115 -25.99 -4.27 23.17
C PHE A 115 -25.80 -3.11 24.16
N ASN A 116 -25.54 -1.90 23.67
CA ASN A 116 -25.34 -0.73 24.53
C ASN A 116 -26.62 -0.32 25.29
N ASN A 117 -27.78 -0.77 24.82
CA ASN A 117 -29.07 -0.54 25.47
C ASN A 117 -29.63 -1.81 26.12
N ALA A 118 -28.78 -2.81 26.40
CA ALA A 118 -29.21 -4.10 26.92
C ALA A 118 -29.91 -3.98 28.29
N GLU A 119 -29.53 -3.05 29.15
CA GLU A 119 -30.26 -2.80 30.42
C GLU A 119 -31.70 -2.32 30.18
N ALA A 120 -31.90 -1.44 29.19
CA ALA A 120 -33.23 -0.98 28.80
C ALA A 120 -34.06 -2.13 28.17
N PHE A 121 -33.39 -3.03 27.44
CA PHE A 121 -33.99 -4.26 26.93
C PHE A 121 -34.37 -5.23 28.07
N GLY A 122 -33.53 -5.40 29.08
CA GLY A 122 -33.81 -6.22 30.26
C GLY A 122 -35.03 -5.73 31.05
N ARG A 123 -35.20 -4.40 31.17
CA ARG A 123 -36.42 -3.82 31.77
C ARG A 123 -37.68 -4.11 30.95
N VAL A 124 -37.59 -4.08 29.63
CA VAL A 124 -38.71 -4.45 28.74
C VAL A 124 -39.11 -5.91 28.91
N VAL A 125 -38.13 -6.80 29.06
CA VAL A 125 -38.36 -8.23 29.29
C VAL A 125 -39.03 -8.45 30.65
N GLN A 126 -38.48 -7.87 31.73
CA GLN A 126 -39.01 -7.98 33.10
C GLN A 126 -40.43 -7.44 33.23
N LEU A 127 -40.75 -6.31 32.58
CA LEU A 127 -42.09 -5.70 32.63
C LEU A 127 -43.14 -6.45 31.80
N SER A 128 -42.73 -7.32 30.88
CA SER A 128 -43.67 -8.02 30.02
C SER A 128 -44.25 -9.29 30.66
N GLY A 129 -43.57 -9.87 31.66
CA GLY A 129 -43.99 -11.12 32.29
C GLY A 129 -43.91 -12.36 31.38
N TRP A 130 -43.43 -12.22 30.13
CA TRP A 130 -43.38 -13.32 29.18
C TRP A 130 -42.19 -14.26 29.48
N SER A 131 -42.49 -15.47 29.93
CA SER A 131 -41.53 -16.53 30.31
C SER A 131 -40.41 -16.72 29.28
N ARG A 132 -40.77 -16.79 27.99
CA ARG A 132 -39.85 -17.01 26.87
C ARG A 132 -39.03 -15.77 26.51
N ALA A 133 -39.46 -14.57 26.92
CA ALA A 133 -38.67 -13.36 26.79
C ALA A 133 -37.44 -13.40 27.71
N GLN A 134 -37.58 -14.05 28.88
CA GLN A 134 -36.52 -14.17 29.86
C GLN A 134 -35.38 -15.06 29.33
N GLU A 135 -35.71 -16.24 28.80
CA GLU A 135 -34.73 -17.12 28.12
C GLU A 135 -34.03 -16.42 26.95
N PHE A 136 -34.81 -15.72 26.12
CA PHE A 136 -34.25 -14.94 25.00
C PHE A 136 -33.29 -13.86 25.51
N SER A 137 -33.65 -13.14 26.58
CA SER A 137 -32.80 -12.11 27.18
C SER A 137 -31.53 -12.68 27.79
N GLU A 138 -31.61 -13.81 28.49
CA GLU A 138 -30.45 -14.47 29.11
C GLU A 138 -29.42 -14.90 28.08
N THR A 139 -29.86 -15.39 26.91
CA THR A 139 -28.92 -15.71 25.82
C THR A 139 -28.23 -14.47 25.25
N VAL A 140 -28.92 -13.33 25.23
CA VAL A 140 -28.35 -12.04 24.79
C VAL A 140 -27.39 -11.48 25.85
N PHE A 141 -27.73 -11.58 27.14
CA PHE A 141 -26.89 -11.12 28.25
C PHE A 141 -25.64 -11.98 28.47
N LYS A 142 -25.73 -13.31 28.34
CA LYS A 142 -24.55 -14.20 28.36
C LYS A 142 -23.55 -13.87 27.25
N ARG A 143 -24.06 -13.53 26.06
CA ARG A 143 -23.21 -13.03 24.96
C ARG A 143 -22.61 -11.65 25.29
N LEU A 144 -23.30 -10.85 26.10
CA LEU A 144 -22.83 -9.54 26.56
C LEU A 144 -21.72 -9.60 27.59
N GLU A 145 -21.81 -10.52 28.53
CA GLU A 145 -20.72 -10.80 29.46
C GLU A 145 -19.48 -11.29 28.71
N ALA A 146 -19.64 -12.18 27.73
CA ALA A 146 -18.53 -12.70 26.94
C ALA A 146 -17.85 -11.60 26.08
N LEU A 147 -18.62 -10.73 25.42
CA LEU A 147 -18.06 -9.59 24.67
C LEU A 147 -17.35 -8.59 25.59
N ARG A 148 -17.91 -8.31 26.77
CA ARG A 148 -17.28 -7.43 27.78
C ARG A 148 -15.98 -8.02 28.32
N ALA A 149 -15.89 -9.35 28.38
CA ALA A 149 -14.66 -10.09 28.70
C ALA A 149 -13.65 -10.16 27.54
N GLY A 150 -13.94 -9.52 26.39
CA GLY A 150 -13.03 -9.42 25.25
C GLY A 150 -13.16 -10.54 24.22
N ALA A 151 -14.22 -11.35 24.26
CA ALA A 151 -14.48 -12.33 23.20
C ALA A 151 -14.79 -11.62 21.88
N GLU A 152 -14.34 -12.19 20.77
CA GLU A 152 -14.66 -11.67 19.44
C GLU A 152 -16.12 -12.02 19.09
N LEU A 153 -16.88 -11.05 18.56
CA LEU A 153 -18.28 -11.24 18.17
C LEU A 153 -18.49 -12.42 17.21
N ASN A 154 -17.46 -12.73 16.42
CA ASN A 154 -17.47 -13.86 15.50
C ASN A 154 -17.48 -15.22 16.23
N GLU A 155 -16.85 -15.32 17.40
CA GLU A 155 -16.73 -16.58 18.17
C GLU A 155 -18.03 -16.95 18.90
N LEU A 156 -18.88 -15.95 19.20
CA LEU A 156 -20.10 -16.09 20.00
C LEU A 156 -21.34 -16.49 19.19
N LEU A 157 -21.24 -16.49 17.87
CA LEU A 157 -22.35 -16.85 16.96
C LEU A 157 -22.23 -18.33 16.54
N PRO A 158 -23.23 -19.20 16.83
CA PRO A 158 -23.18 -20.63 16.50
C PRO A 158 -22.97 -20.93 15.00
N GLN A 159 -23.48 -20.06 14.14
CA GLN A 159 -23.34 -20.14 12.69
C GLN A 159 -21.87 -19.92 12.25
N ASN A 160 -21.11 -19.13 13.01
CA ASN A 160 -19.71 -18.83 12.71
C ASN A 160 -18.77 -19.94 13.16
N ARG A 161 -19.06 -20.64 14.26
CA ARG A 161 -18.25 -21.78 14.72
C ARG A 161 -18.14 -22.89 13.66
N ARG A 162 -19.22 -23.15 12.92
CA ARG A 162 -19.19 -24.11 11.79
C ARG A 162 -18.33 -23.59 10.64
N ILE A 163 -18.48 -22.33 10.28
CA ILE A 163 -17.72 -21.67 9.21
C ILE A 163 -16.22 -21.63 9.57
N GLU A 164 -15.88 -21.41 10.83
CA GLU A 164 -14.51 -21.42 11.34
C GLU A 164 -13.90 -22.82 11.26
N LYS A 165 -14.61 -23.86 11.71
CA LYS A 165 -14.19 -25.25 11.55
C LYS A 165 -13.95 -25.61 10.07
N GLU A 166 -14.82 -25.18 9.18
CA GLU A 166 -14.67 -25.40 7.73
C GLU A 166 -13.44 -24.65 7.17
N ARG A 167 -13.20 -23.40 7.60
CA ARG A 167 -12.01 -22.62 7.22
C ARG A 167 -10.71 -23.23 7.75
N GLU A 168 -10.72 -23.70 8.99
CA GLU A 168 -9.58 -24.38 9.62
C GLU A 168 -9.28 -25.71 8.93
N TYR A 169 -10.30 -26.52 8.68
CA TYR A 169 -10.16 -27.76 7.91
C TYR A 169 -9.56 -27.48 6.53
N THR A 170 -10.07 -26.45 5.83
CA THR A 170 -9.56 -26.02 4.53
C THR A 170 -8.11 -25.54 4.61
N ARG A 171 -7.77 -24.75 5.64
CA ARG A 171 -6.40 -24.28 5.91
C ARG A 171 -5.45 -25.45 6.17
N LEU A 172 -5.84 -26.41 7.00
CA LEU A 172 -5.06 -27.60 7.33
C LEU A 172 -4.89 -28.52 6.10
N ARG A 173 -5.94 -28.70 5.30
CA ARG A 173 -5.88 -29.45 4.05
C ARG A 173 -4.87 -28.83 3.08
N TYR A 174 -4.90 -27.51 2.91
CA TYR A 174 -3.95 -26.81 2.05
C TYR A 174 -2.54 -26.66 2.66
N ALA A 175 -2.39 -26.77 3.97
CA ALA A 175 -1.09 -26.82 4.64
C ALA A 175 -0.38 -28.17 4.42
N LYS A 176 -1.14 -29.26 4.32
CA LYS A 176 -0.61 -30.61 4.04
C LYS A 176 -0.09 -30.77 2.61
N ASP A 177 -0.63 -30.06 1.63
CA ASP A 177 -0.13 -30.03 0.25
C ASP A 177 0.01 -28.60 -0.31
N PRO A 178 1.12 -27.92 -0.01
CA PRO A 178 1.38 -26.58 -0.53
C PRO A 178 1.56 -26.56 -2.06
N LYS A 179 2.07 -27.64 -2.66
CA LYS A 179 2.36 -27.72 -4.09
C LYS A 179 1.08 -27.91 -4.91
N GLY A 180 0.16 -28.79 -4.47
CA GLY A 180 -1.14 -28.96 -5.12
C GLY A 180 -2.01 -27.70 -5.00
N ARG A 181 -1.96 -26.98 -3.87
CA ARG A 181 -2.61 -25.67 -3.74
C ARG A 181 -2.09 -24.69 -4.80
N GLN A 182 -0.77 -24.60 -4.97
CA GLN A 182 -0.19 -23.69 -5.97
C GLN A 182 -0.64 -24.04 -7.39
N ARG A 183 -0.69 -25.34 -7.74
CA ARG A 183 -1.19 -25.82 -9.04
C ARG A 183 -2.65 -25.43 -9.26
N LEU A 184 -3.53 -25.72 -8.31
CA LEU A 184 -4.95 -25.34 -8.37
C LEU A 184 -5.13 -23.82 -8.51
N CYS A 185 -4.36 -23.02 -7.77
CA CYS A 185 -4.40 -21.56 -7.92
C CYS A 185 -3.92 -21.10 -9.31
N GLN A 186 -2.92 -21.76 -9.89
CA GLN A 186 -2.44 -21.44 -11.25
C GLN A 186 -3.47 -21.83 -12.32
N GLU A 187 -4.05 -23.02 -12.21
CA GLU A 187 -5.12 -23.51 -13.10
C GLU A 187 -6.35 -22.61 -13.03
N TRP A 188 -6.78 -22.23 -11.83
CA TRP A 188 -7.90 -21.30 -11.64
C TRP A 188 -7.64 -19.93 -12.26
N LYS A 189 -6.42 -19.39 -12.10
CA LYS A 189 -6.02 -18.11 -12.72
C LYS A 189 -6.04 -18.19 -14.24
N LYS A 190 -5.58 -19.30 -14.81
CA LYS A 190 -5.62 -19.55 -16.26
C LYS A 190 -7.04 -19.67 -16.78
N ALA A 191 -7.91 -20.34 -16.04
CA ALA A 191 -9.33 -20.51 -16.41
C ALA A 191 -10.18 -19.25 -16.17
N ASN A 192 -9.75 -18.33 -15.31
CA ASN A 192 -10.51 -17.12 -14.92
C ASN A 192 -9.66 -15.84 -14.97
N PRO A 193 -9.08 -15.46 -16.13
CA PRO A 193 -8.15 -14.33 -16.22
C PRO A 193 -8.81 -13.00 -15.87
N GLU A 194 -10.05 -12.76 -16.32
CA GLU A 194 -10.77 -11.51 -16.07
C GLU A 194 -11.10 -11.31 -14.58
N LYS A 195 -11.59 -12.36 -13.92
CA LYS A 195 -11.88 -12.34 -12.48
C LYS A 195 -10.61 -12.15 -11.66
N TRP A 196 -9.50 -12.78 -12.08
CA TRP A 196 -8.21 -12.61 -11.43
C TRP A 196 -7.68 -11.17 -11.56
N LEU A 197 -7.74 -10.59 -12.76
CA LEU A 197 -7.32 -9.20 -12.99
C LEU A 197 -8.16 -8.20 -12.21
N LYS A 198 -9.48 -8.39 -12.16
CA LYS A 198 -10.38 -7.57 -11.35
C LYS A 198 -10.02 -7.67 -9.87
N TYR A 199 -9.87 -8.88 -9.35
CA TYR A 199 -9.45 -9.11 -7.97
C TYR A 199 -8.10 -8.44 -7.66
N GLN A 200 -7.11 -8.55 -8.56
CA GLN A 200 -5.82 -7.90 -8.41
C GLN A 200 -5.95 -6.37 -8.36
N ARG A 201 -6.77 -5.77 -9.22
CA ARG A 201 -7.01 -4.31 -9.21
C ARG A 201 -7.65 -3.88 -7.90
N ASP A 202 -8.75 -4.53 -7.49
CA ASP A 202 -9.46 -4.21 -6.25
C ASP A 202 -8.58 -4.41 -5.01
N TYR A 203 -7.67 -5.38 -5.04
CA TYR A 203 -6.69 -5.63 -3.98
C TYR A 203 -5.61 -4.55 -3.96
N MET A 204 -5.03 -4.21 -5.12
CA MET A 204 -4.02 -3.17 -5.24
C MET A 204 -4.56 -1.80 -4.87
N GLU A 205 -5.83 -1.50 -5.16
CA GLU A 205 -6.48 -0.25 -4.79
C GLU A 205 -6.67 -0.14 -3.28
N ARG A 206 -7.23 -1.19 -2.65
CA ARG A 206 -7.45 -1.22 -1.19
C ARG A 206 -6.16 -1.23 -0.38
N HIS A 207 -5.12 -1.89 -0.87
CA HIS A 207 -3.85 -2.06 -0.15
C HIS A 207 -2.72 -1.21 -0.74
N ARG A 208 -3.03 -0.23 -1.60
CA ARG A 208 -2.03 0.59 -2.31
C ARG A 208 -1.06 1.24 -1.35
N GLU A 209 -1.59 1.85 -0.29
CA GLU A 209 -0.81 2.61 0.67
C GLU A 209 0.05 1.71 1.55
N GLU A 210 -0.49 0.58 2.00
CA GLU A 210 0.24 -0.43 2.77
C GLU A 210 1.38 -1.05 1.96
N ILE A 211 1.12 -1.42 0.70
CA ILE A 211 2.11 -1.95 -0.23
C ILE A 211 3.21 -0.91 -0.47
N ASN A 212 2.83 0.34 -0.73
CA ASN A 212 3.78 1.43 -0.91
C ASN A 212 4.57 1.73 0.36
N ALA A 213 3.95 1.66 1.54
CA ALA A 213 4.62 1.85 2.83
C ALA A 213 5.67 0.76 3.06
N ARG A 214 5.33 -0.51 2.82
CA ARG A 214 6.27 -1.64 2.88
C ARG A 214 7.42 -1.47 1.89
N HIS A 215 7.12 -1.09 0.65
CA HIS A 215 8.16 -0.81 -0.34
C HIS A 215 9.08 0.34 0.10
N ARG A 216 8.53 1.42 0.68
CA ARG A 216 9.32 2.53 1.23
C ARG A 216 10.21 2.06 2.37
N GLU A 217 9.68 1.26 3.29
CA GLU A 217 10.44 0.73 4.43
C GLU A 217 11.59 -0.18 3.95
N GLN A 218 11.31 -1.10 3.02
CA GLN A 218 12.32 -1.94 2.40
C GLN A 218 13.37 -1.12 1.63
N TYR A 219 12.93 -0.09 0.90
CA TYR A 219 13.84 0.83 0.20
C TYR A 219 14.73 1.58 1.17
N LEU A 220 14.21 2.05 2.31
CA LEU A 220 14.99 2.74 3.34
C LEU A 220 16.03 1.82 3.96
N LYS A 221 15.67 0.57 4.27
CA LYS A 221 16.61 -0.44 4.77
C LYS A 221 17.73 -0.73 3.78
N ASN A 222 17.42 -0.76 2.48
CA ASN A 222 18.38 -1.08 1.42
C ASN A 222 18.91 0.16 0.69
N ARG A 223 18.68 1.36 1.23
CA ARG A 223 18.93 2.63 0.53
C ARG A 223 20.40 2.78 0.16
N GLU A 224 21.29 2.50 1.11
CA GLU A 224 22.73 2.64 0.89
C GLU A 224 23.28 1.61 -0.10
N GLU A 225 22.77 0.38 -0.08
CA GLU A 225 23.17 -0.65 -1.05
C GLU A 225 22.72 -0.27 -2.47
N ILE A 226 21.46 0.18 -2.62
CA ILE A 226 20.92 0.66 -3.90
C ILE A 226 21.72 1.86 -4.40
N ASN A 227 22.03 2.82 -3.52
CA ASN A 227 22.83 3.99 -3.87
C ASN A 227 24.28 3.62 -4.21
N ALA A 228 24.89 2.67 -3.50
CA ALA A 228 26.23 2.17 -3.81
C ALA A 228 26.28 1.53 -5.20
N LYS A 229 25.30 0.67 -5.54
CA LYS A 229 25.17 0.08 -6.89
C LYS A 229 24.98 1.15 -7.96
N ARG A 230 24.16 2.19 -7.70
CA ARG A 230 23.98 3.33 -8.62
C ARG A 230 25.28 4.11 -8.81
N ARG A 231 26.00 4.43 -7.72
CA ARG A 231 27.30 5.12 -7.76
C ARG A 231 28.34 4.31 -8.55
N ALA A 232 28.40 2.99 -8.36
CA ALA A 232 29.30 2.11 -9.10
C ALA A 232 28.98 2.09 -10.60
N ARG A 233 27.70 1.93 -10.96
CA ARG A 233 27.24 2.00 -12.36
C ARG A 233 27.60 3.35 -12.99
N TYR A 234 27.31 4.45 -12.30
CA TYR A 234 27.65 5.79 -12.76
C TYR A 234 29.16 5.99 -12.98
N LYS A 235 30.03 5.42 -12.13
CA LYS A 235 31.49 5.49 -12.34
C LYS A 235 31.92 4.81 -13.64
N VAL A 236 31.33 3.64 -13.96
CA VAL A 236 31.61 2.91 -15.21
C VAL A 236 31.09 3.69 -16.41
N ASP A 237 29.86 4.17 -16.34
CA ASP A 237 29.24 4.93 -17.43
C ASP A 237 29.92 6.28 -17.65
N ARG A 238 30.40 6.94 -16.57
CA ARG A 238 31.21 8.16 -16.65
C ARG A 238 32.48 7.92 -17.48
N ARG A 239 33.16 6.79 -17.29
CA ARG A 239 34.35 6.45 -18.10
C ARG A 239 33.98 6.27 -19.58
N LYS A 240 32.88 5.58 -19.88
CA LYS A 240 32.38 5.40 -21.25
C LYS A 240 32.00 6.73 -21.90
N ILE A 241 31.29 7.59 -21.18
CA ILE A 241 30.89 8.93 -21.65
C ILE A 241 32.13 9.78 -21.95
N LEU A 242 33.11 9.81 -21.04
CA LEU A 242 34.34 10.57 -21.24
C LEU A 242 35.18 10.04 -22.40
N ALA A 243 35.26 8.72 -22.58
CA ALA A 243 35.94 8.11 -23.72
C ALA A 243 35.29 8.52 -25.04
N ARG A 244 33.96 8.41 -25.14
CA ARG A 244 33.19 8.84 -26.33
C ARG A 244 33.37 10.34 -26.62
N GLN A 245 33.38 11.19 -25.58
CA GLN A 245 33.66 12.62 -25.76
C GLN A 245 35.09 12.91 -26.21
N LYS A 246 36.08 12.10 -25.78
CA LYS A 246 37.46 12.25 -26.23
C LYS A 246 37.59 11.86 -27.71
N GLU A 247 36.98 10.74 -28.09
CA GLU A 247 36.96 10.26 -29.48
C GLU A 247 36.29 11.27 -30.41
N LEU A 248 35.12 11.79 -30.05
CA LEU A 248 34.41 12.81 -30.83
C LEU A 248 35.24 14.09 -31.00
N ARG A 249 35.95 14.53 -29.94
CA ARG A 249 36.85 15.69 -30.03
C ARG A 249 38.03 15.44 -30.96
N LEU A 250 38.60 14.24 -30.94
CA LEU A 250 39.72 13.89 -31.83
C LEU A 250 39.25 13.84 -33.29
N ASN A 251 38.12 13.21 -33.56
CA ASN A 251 37.54 13.11 -34.90
C ASN A 251 37.22 14.51 -35.46
N ILE A 252 36.53 15.37 -34.70
CA ILE A 252 36.27 16.75 -35.13
C ILE A 252 37.57 17.51 -35.39
N ARG A 253 38.59 17.34 -34.55
CA ARG A 253 39.91 17.97 -34.76
C ARG A 253 40.58 17.48 -36.04
N GLU A 254 40.46 16.20 -36.38
CA GLU A 254 40.98 15.63 -37.62
C GLU A 254 40.24 16.16 -38.83
N GLN A 255 38.91 16.16 -38.81
CA GLN A 255 38.09 16.72 -39.89
C GLN A 255 38.39 18.20 -40.13
N LEU A 256 38.58 19.00 -39.07
CA LEU A 256 38.96 20.40 -39.19
C LEU A 256 40.36 20.58 -39.79
N ARG A 257 41.33 19.74 -39.39
CA ARG A 257 42.68 19.74 -39.97
C ARG A 257 42.65 19.38 -41.44
N GLU A 258 41.91 18.34 -41.80
CA GLU A 258 41.79 17.87 -43.17
C GLU A 258 41.15 18.95 -44.06
N LYS A 259 40.05 19.55 -43.62
CA LYS A 259 39.42 20.69 -44.31
C LYS A 259 40.37 21.88 -44.46
N SER A 260 41.14 22.19 -43.41
CA SER A 260 42.12 23.28 -43.45
C SER A 260 43.26 22.99 -44.43
N LEU A 261 43.78 21.75 -44.45
CA LEU A 261 44.79 21.32 -45.39
C LEU A 261 44.27 21.32 -46.83
N GLU A 262 43.04 20.88 -47.05
CA GLU A 262 42.39 20.91 -48.35
C GLU A 262 42.22 22.34 -48.86
N TYR A 263 41.75 23.24 -48.00
CA TYR A 263 41.68 24.67 -48.30
C TYR A 263 43.05 25.24 -48.66
N TYR A 264 44.08 24.92 -47.87
CA TYR A 264 45.45 25.38 -48.15
C TYR A 264 45.97 24.82 -49.47
N ARG A 265 45.76 23.53 -49.78
CA ARG A 265 46.17 22.91 -51.04
C ARG A 265 45.51 23.59 -52.24
N LYS A 266 44.19 23.81 -52.19
CA LYS A 266 43.43 24.46 -53.27
C LYS A 266 43.79 25.94 -53.47
N ASN A 267 44.15 26.64 -52.39
CA ASN A 267 44.40 28.08 -52.41
C ASN A 267 45.89 28.44 -52.27
N LYS A 268 46.80 27.46 -52.33
CA LYS A 268 48.23 27.65 -52.05
C LYS A 268 48.83 28.78 -52.88
N GLU A 269 48.60 28.73 -54.19
CA GLU A 269 49.14 29.71 -55.13
C GLU A 269 48.55 31.10 -54.89
N ARG A 270 47.22 31.19 -54.69
CA ARG A 270 46.54 32.44 -54.36
C ARG A 270 47.05 33.05 -53.06
N LEU A 271 47.24 32.24 -52.01
CA LEU A 271 47.76 32.69 -50.71
C LEU A 271 49.21 33.16 -50.82
N VAL A 272 50.05 32.48 -51.60
CA VAL A 272 51.43 32.89 -51.86
C VAL A 272 51.47 34.21 -52.64
N LEU A 273 50.63 34.37 -53.66
CA LEU A 273 50.54 35.60 -54.43
C LEU A 273 50.04 36.77 -53.58
N GLN A 274 49.00 36.57 -52.77
CA GLN A 274 48.52 37.58 -51.83
C GLN A 274 49.58 37.95 -50.79
N SER A 275 50.30 36.97 -50.26
CA SER A 275 51.38 37.22 -49.29
C SER A 275 52.53 38.01 -49.92
N ARG A 276 52.91 37.69 -51.16
CA ARG A 276 53.92 38.45 -51.92
C ARG A 276 53.46 39.88 -52.18
N ALA A 277 52.23 40.05 -52.68
CA ALA A 277 51.66 41.38 -52.94
C ALA A 277 51.57 42.22 -51.67
N TYR A 278 51.15 41.63 -50.55
CA TYR A 278 51.12 42.30 -49.25
C TYR A 278 52.53 42.69 -48.79
N TYR A 279 53.52 41.78 -48.92
CA TYR A 279 54.90 42.05 -48.56
C TYR A 279 55.49 43.18 -49.42
N GLU A 280 55.26 43.17 -50.72
CA GLU A 280 55.72 44.22 -51.65
C GLU A 280 55.08 45.57 -51.34
N ALA A 281 53.76 45.61 -51.17
CA ALA A 281 53.03 46.85 -50.84
C ALA A 281 53.46 47.45 -49.48
N ASN A 282 53.87 46.62 -48.52
CA ASN A 282 54.29 47.06 -47.19
C ASN A 282 55.81 47.05 -46.99
N LYS A 283 56.59 46.78 -48.04
CA LYS A 283 58.05 46.60 -47.94
C LYS A 283 58.74 47.83 -47.38
N SER A 284 58.39 49.02 -47.87
CA SER A 284 58.94 50.30 -47.40
C SER A 284 58.60 50.54 -45.93
N ARG A 285 57.33 50.43 -45.56
CA ARG A 285 56.84 50.59 -44.18
C ARG A 285 57.51 49.60 -43.21
N MET A 286 57.69 48.35 -43.64
CA MET A 286 58.35 47.33 -42.84
C MET A 286 59.86 47.63 -42.68
N GLN A 287 60.52 48.10 -43.74
CA GLN A 287 61.92 48.52 -43.68
C GLN A 287 62.10 49.75 -42.78
N GLU A 288 61.22 50.74 -42.86
CA GLU A 288 61.22 51.92 -41.98
C GLU A 288 61.00 51.52 -40.52
N TYR A 289 60.05 50.63 -40.25
CA TYR A 289 59.85 50.05 -38.92
C TYR A 289 61.11 49.32 -38.41
N TYR A 290 61.75 48.52 -39.26
CA TYR A 290 62.99 47.85 -38.86
C TYR A 290 64.16 48.82 -38.68
N ARG A 291 64.24 49.89 -39.47
CA ARG A 291 65.24 50.96 -39.30
C ARG A 291 65.05 51.67 -37.97
N SER A 292 63.84 52.15 -37.69
CA SER A 292 63.53 52.85 -36.43
C SER A 292 63.71 51.93 -35.22
N TYR A 293 63.30 50.65 -35.32
CA TYR A 293 63.55 49.66 -34.27
C TYR A 293 65.05 49.45 -34.04
N ARG A 294 65.86 49.36 -35.10
CA ARG A 294 67.32 49.19 -35.00
C ARG A 294 68.01 50.42 -34.43
N GLU A 295 67.57 51.63 -34.79
CA GLU A 295 68.11 52.88 -34.26
C GLU A 295 67.79 53.02 -32.77
N ALA A 296 66.52 52.84 -32.39
CA ALA A 296 66.09 52.93 -31.00
C ALA A 296 66.74 51.87 -30.09
N ASN A 297 67.12 50.71 -30.66
CA ASN A 297 67.73 49.61 -29.91
C ASN A 297 69.22 49.38 -30.28
N ALA A 298 69.88 50.35 -30.90
CA ALA A 298 71.22 50.19 -31.48
C ALA A 298 72.25 49.73 -30.45
N GLU A 299 72.24 50.29 -29.24
CA GLU A 299 73.17 49.93 -28.18
C GLU A 299 72.95 48.51 -27.65
N LYS A 300 71.69 48.11 -27.45
CA LYS A 300 71.34 46.74 -27.03
C LYS A 300 71.77 45.72 -28.08
N ILE A 301 71.54 46.02 -29.36
CA ILE A 301 71.96 45.17 -30.47
C ILE A 301 73.49 45.07 -30.52
N ARG A 302 74.22 46.18 -30.40
CA ARG A 302 75.70 46.19 -30.39
C ARG A 302 76.26 45.42 -29.19
N LYS A 303 75.67 45.58 -28.00
CA LYS A 303 76.08 44.83 -26.80
C LYS A 303 75.90 43.32 -27.02
N TYR A 304 74.72 42.91 -27.49
CA TYR A 304 74.45 41.51 -27.81
C TYR A 304 75.41 40.96 -28.88
N GLN A 305 75.71 41.75 -29.93
CA GLN A 305 76.67 41.35 -30.96
C GLN A 305 78.10 41.21 -30.42
N ARG A 306 78.55 42.13 -29.57
CA ARG A 306 79.87 42.05 -28.91
C ARG A 306 79.97 40.82 -28.01
N GLU A 307 78.94 40.55 -27.20
CA GLU A 307 78.89 39.36 -26.35
C GLU A 307 78.89 38.07 -27.18
N ARG A 308 78.09 38.02 -28.25
CA ARG A 308 78.06 36.86 -29.16
C ARG A 308 79.41 36.65 -29.86
N TYR A 309 80.06 37.73 -30.30
CA TYR A 309 81.39 37.64 -30.93
C TYR A 309 82.47 37.22 -29.93
N ALA A 310 82.47 37.78 -28.72
CA ALA A 310 83.39 37.41 -27.65
C ALA A 310 83.24 35.92 -27.28
N LYS A 311 82.00 35.43 -27.12
CA LYS A 311 81.73 34.01 -26.90
C LYS A 311 82.26 33.14 -28.04
N LYS A 312 82.04 33.54 -29.30
CA LYS A 312 82.57 32.80 -30.45
C LYS A 312 84.11 32.80 -30.50
N LYS A 313 84.75 33.91 -30.15
CA LYS A 313 86.21 34.04 -30.09
C LYS A 313 86.80 33.18 -28.96
N ALA A 314 86.19 33.21 -27.78
CA ALA A 314 86.59 32.38 -26.64
C ALA A 314 86.43 30.88 -26.96
N ALA A 315 85.32 30.48 -27.59
CA ALA A 315 85.13 29.10 -28.03
C ALA A 315 86.20 28.65 -29.04
N LYS A 316 86.59 29.53 -29.97
CA LYS A 316 87.67 29.24 -30.93
C LYS A 316 89.05 29.12 -30.25
N ALA A 317 89.34 29.98 -29.27
CA ALA A 317 90.58 29.91 -28.48
C ALA A 317 90.65 28.64 -27.64
N LEU A 318 89.53 28.26 -26.99
CA LEU A 318 89.41 27.02 -26.25
C LEU A 318 89.63 25.79 -27.15
N ALA A 319 89.01 25.78 -28.34
CA ALA A 319 89.22 24.71 -29.31
C ALA A 319 90.70 24.61 -29.75
N GLY A 320 91.38 25.74 -29.96
CA GLY A 320 92.81 25.76 -30.28
C GLY A 320 93.69 25.23 -29.13
N LEU A 321 93.39 25.59 -27.88
CA LEU A 321 94.10 25.05 -26.71
C LEU A 321 93.89 23.54 -26.54
N MET A 322 92.68 23.05 -26.79
CA MET A 322 92.40 21.62 -26.75
C MET A 322 93.18 20.86 -27.82
N GLN A 323 93.28 21.41 -29.03
CA GLN A 323 94.09 20.85 -30.12
C GLN A 323 95.59 20.84 -29.77
N ALA A 324 96.13 21.94 -29.24
CA ALA A 324 97.52 21.99 -28.79
C ALA A 324 97.85 20.96 -27.69
N SER A 325 96.94 20.75 -26.72
CA SER A 325 97.15 19.71 -25.69
C SER A 325 97.09 18.29 -26.24
N GLN A 326 96.30 18.08 -27.31
CA GLN A 326 96.24 16.79 -28.01
C GLN A 326 97.53 16.54 -28.80
N GLU A 327 98.08 17.57 -29.45
CA GLU A 327 99.37 17.51 -30.16
C GLU A 327 100.54 17.30 -29.18
N GLU A 328 100.56 17.94 -28.02
CA GLU A 328 101.55 17.70 -26.95
C GLU A 328 101.45 16.28 -26.38
N SER A 329 100.24 15.76 -26.17
CA SER A 329 100.03 14.38 -25.72
C SER A 329 100.52 13.36 -26.76
N GLN A 330 100.29 13.64 -28.05
CA GLN A 330 100.78 12.81 -29.15
C GLN A 330 102.31 12.87 -29.31
N ASN A 331 102.93 14.05 -29.15
CA ASN A 331 104.39 14.19 -29.16
C ASN A 331 105.05 13.49 -27.97
N ASN A 332 104.45 13.54 -26.78
CA ASN A 332 104.96 12.82 -25.61
C ASN A 332 104.83 11.30 -25.78
N GLN A 333 103.77 10.80 -26.44
CA GLN A 333 103.62 9.39 -26.80
C GLN A 333 104.65 8.95 -27.87
N ALA A 334 104.93 9.80 -28.88
CA ALA A 334 105.94 9.52 -29.89
C ALA A 334 107.38 9.49 -29.33
N HIS A 335 107.65 10.20 -28.23
CA HIS A 335 108.93 10.12 -27.53
C HIS A 335 109.09 8.87 -26.65
N THR A 336 108.00 8.22 -26.24
CA THR A 336 108.01 6.95 -25.49
C THR A 336 108.06 5.70 -26.38
N GLU A 337 107.80 5.84 -27.68
CA GLU A 337 107.81 4.74 -28.66
C GLU A 337 109.00 4.80 -29.64
N LYS A 338 110.19 5.22 -29.17
CA LYS A 338 111.45 4.88 -29.85
C LYS A 338 111.95 3.52 -29.33
N PRO A 339 111.77 2.42 -30.07
CA PRO A 339 112.26 1.11 -29.64
C PRO A 339 113.80 1.08 -29.65
N LEU A 340 114.37 0.47 -28.61
CA LEU A 340 115.77 0.06 -28.49
C LEU A 340 116.12 -1.01 -29.53
#